data_AF-A0A2E2W6A8-F1
#
_entry.id   AF-A0A2E2W6A8-F1
#
_cell.length_a   1.000
_cell.length_b   1.000
_cell.length_c   1.000
_cell.angle_alpha   90.00
_cell.angle_beta   90.00
_cell.angle_gamma   90.00
#
_symmetry.space_group_name_H-M   'P 1'
#
loop_
_entity.id
_entity.type
_entity.pdbx_description
1 polymer ?
#
loop_
_entity_poly.entity_id
_entity_poly.type
_entity_poly.pdbx_seq_one_letter_code
_entity_poly.pdbx_strand_id
1 'polypeptide(L)'
;MFRAYTDEPDLSFLTSADTQTYLEIGYNEFRQKVTSLAPATYAVDVTITPSGTTYNLATGAVKILGSSPTSARMSRLLSIRNATPDIDPFIWTGASSKRALQTTYRGYYLEGQLLHFSADTTAPLKVQYVPESTVDWTKSASHENEYIDDLVEFHDIIALLAYKQYAIRDSSTSEQIQRQLSMRMRDLESTLLRRNFDGPHYVARTDTTYEDY
;
A
#
# COMPACT_ATOMS: atom_id res chain seq x y z
N MET A 1 16.99 8.86 -11.39
CA MET A 1 17.09 9.49 -10.06
C MET A 1 18.09 8.77 -9.16
N PHE A 2 17.92 7.46 -8.88
CA PHE A 2 18.89 6.67 -8.09
C PHE A 2 20.35 6.76 -8.55
N ARG A 3 20.62 6.60 -9.86
CA ARG A 3 21.99 6.68 -10.41
C ARG A 3 22.69 8.02 -10.21
N ALA A 4 21.96 9.10 -9.90
CA ALA A 4 22.58 10.39 -9.60
C ALA A 4 23.21 10.43 -8.19
N TYR A 5 22.89 9.47 -7.33
CA TYR A 5 23.46 9.34 -5.98
C TYR A 5 24.60 8.31 -5.92
N THR A 6 24.79 7.52 -6.98
CA THR A 6 25.87 6.54 -7.08
C THR A 6 26.99 7.12 -7.94
N ASP A 7 28.21 7.18 -7.41
CA ASP A 7 29.41 7.63 -8.15
C ASP A 7 30.05 6.49 -8.97
N GLU A 8 29.25 5.48 -9.35
CA GLU A 8 29.73 4.28 -10.04
C GLU A 8 29.38 4.34 -11.53
N PRO A 9 30.33 4.71 -12.41
CA PRO A 9 30.10 4.73 -13.85
C PRO A 9 30.16 3.34 -14.49
N ASP A 10 30.69 2.32 -13.81
CA ASP A 10 30.82 0.97 -14.34
C ASP A 10 29.50 0.19 -14.25
N LEU A 11 28.87 0.00 -15.42
CA LEU A 11 27.64 -0.76 -15.58
C LEU A 11 27.78 -2.26 -15.29
N SER A 12 29.00 -2.77 -15.13
CA SER A 12 29.26 -4.15 -14.71
C SER A 12 29.18 -4.34 -13.19
N PHE A 13 29.43 -3.28 -12.42
CA PHE A 13 29.32 -3.29 -10.96
C PHE A 13 27.90 -3.00 -10.48
N LEU A 14 27.23 -2.06 -11.14
CA LEU A 14 25.84 -1.69 -10.90
C LEU A 14 25.01 -1.93 -12.16
N THR A 15 24.55 -3.16 -12.33
CA THR A 15 23.77 -3.53 -13.51
C THR A 15 22.39 -2.85 -13.50
N SER A 16 21.72 -2.82 -14.65
CA SER A 16 20.33 -2.35 -14.73
C SER A 16 19.39 -3.24 -13.90
N ALA A 17 19.65 -4.54 -13.78
CA ALA A 17 18.89 -5.45 -12.95
C ALA A 17 19.08 -5.17 -11.44
N ASP A 18 20.31 -4.85 -11.02
CA ASP A 18 20.59 -4.44 -9.63
C ASP A 18 19.87 -3.13 -9.31
N THR A 19 19.91 -2.17 -10.23
CA THR A 19 19.23 -0.88 -10.09
C THR A 19 17.72 -1.07 -9.90
N GLN A 20 17.09 -1.93 -10.71
CA GLN A 20 15.68 -2.27 -10.60
C GLN A 20 15.34 -2.90 -9.25
N THR A 21 16.16 -3.86 -8.82
CA THR A 21 16.00 -4.53 -7.53
C THR A 21 16.07 -3.54 -6.36
N TYR A 22 17.04 -2.63 -6.37
CA TYR A 22 17.17 -1.64 -5.29
C TYR A 22 16.04 -0.61 -5.28
N LEU A 23 15.55 -0.20 -6.45
CA LEU A 23 14.39 0.68 -6.57
C LEU A 23 13.11 -0.01 -6.08
N GLU A 24 12.92 -1.28 -6.42
CA GLU A 24 11.79 -2.08 -5.95
C GLU A 24 11.80 -2.23 -4.43
N ILE A 25 12.95 -2.57 -3.85
CA ILE A 25 13.13 -2.64 -2.39
C ILE A 25 12.85 -1.28 -1.75
N GLY A 26 13.44 -0.21 -2.28
CA GLY A 26 13.26 1.15 -1.78
C GLY A 26 11.80 1.61 -1.84
N TYR A 27 11.08 1.24 -2.89
CA TYR A 27 9.66 1.58 -3.04
C TYR A 27 8.78 0.76 -2.09
N ASN A 28 9.08 -0.52 -1.89
CA ASN A 28 8.37 -1.34 -0.91
C ASN A 28 8.57 -0.80 0.51
N GLU A 29 9.79 -0.39 0.88
CA GLU A 29 10.05 0.29 2.17
C GLU A 29 9.27 1.62 2.28
N PHE A 30 9.26 2.43 1.22
CA PHE A 30 8.48 3.67 1.17
C PHE A 30 6.98 3.41 1.37
N ARG A 31 6.39 2.45 0.63
CA ARG A 31 4.97 2.08 0.75
C ARG A 31 4.64 1.57 2.15
N GLN A 32 5.51 0.77 2.76
CA GLN A 32 5.33 0.30 4.14
C GLN A 32 5.26 1.49 5.12
N LYS A 33 6.12 2.49 4.95
CA LYS A 33 6.11 3.69 5.79
C LYS A 33 4.85 4.51 5.58
N VAL A 34 4.48 4.80 4.34
CA VAL A 34 3.24 5.50 3.99
C VAL A 34 2.03 4.79 4.60
N THR A 35 1.90 3.48 4.41
CA THR A 35 0.76 2.68 4.90
C THR A 35 0.77 2.45 6.42
N SER A 36 1.90 2.64 7.09
CA SER A 36 1.96 2.65 8.56
C SER A 36 1.37 3.93 9.15
N LEU A 37 1.54 5.06 8.48
CA LEU A 37 1.06 6.39 8.91
C LEU A 37 -0.36 6.68 8.41
N ALA A 38 -0.64 6.31 7.16
CA ALA A 38 -1.91 6.52 6.47
C ALA A 38 -2.32 5.23 5.75
N PRO A 39 -2.92 4.25 6.46
CA PRO A 39 -3.23 2.92 5.92
C PRO A 39 -4.12 2.95 4.67
N ALA A 40 -4.96 3.98 4.54
CA ALA A 40 -5.89 4.14 3.43
C ALA A 40 -5.25 4.63 2.12
N THR A 41 -3.99 5.11 2.13
CA THR A 41 -3.37 5.79 0.98
C THR A 41 -3.39 4.96 -0.31
N TYR A 42 -3.10 3.67 -0.20
CA TYR A 42 -3.12 2.73 -1.33
C TYR A 42 -4.25 1.71 -1.20
N ALA A 43 -5.25 1.98 -0.36
CA ALA A 43 -6.32 1.03 -0.11
C ALA A 43 -7.26 0.96 -1.31
N VAL A 44 -7.64 -0.26 -1.68
CA VAL A 44 -8.68 -0.53 -2.66
C VAL A 44 -9.80 -1.33 -2.01
N ASP A 45 -11.01 -1.16 -2.52
CA ASP A 45 -12.18 -1.92 -2.10
C ASP A 45 -12.51 -2.97 -3.16
N VAL A 46 -12.84 -4.18 -2.74
CA VAL A 46 -13.44 -5.20 -3.61
C VAL A 46 -14.61 -5.87 -2.92
N THR A 47 -15.63 -6.23 -3.69
CA THR A 47 -16.79 -6.93 -3.15
C THR A 47 -16.63 -8.43 -3.32
N ILE A 48 -16.65 -9.18 -2.21
CA ILE A 48 -16.71 -10.64 -2.21
C ILE A 48 -18.11 -11.09 -1.77
N THR A 49 -18.53 -12.28 -2.20
CA THR A 49 -19.76 -12.92 -1.70
C THR A 49 -19.37 -14.29 -1.16
N PRO A 50 -19.17 -14.43 0.15
CA PRO A 50 -18.89 -15.73 0.75
C PRO A 50 -20.11 -16.65 0.65
N SER A 51 -19.84 -17.95 0.75
CA SER A 51 -20.87 -18.99 0.79
C SER A 51 -20.61 -19.88 2.01
N GLY A 52 -20.85 -19.33 3.20
CA GLY A 52 -20.64 -19.99 4.49
C GLY A 52 -19.68 -19.22 5.40
N THR A 53 -18.97 -19.94 6.27
CA THR A 53 -18.02 -19.36 7.24
C THR A 53 -16.62 -19.10 6.68
N THR A 54 -16.35 -19.42 5.40
CA THR A 54 -15.03 -19.21 4.81
C THR A 54 -15.10 -18.65 3.40
N TYR A 55 -14.07 -17.89 3.02
CA TYR A 55 -13.84 -17.44 1.66
C TYR A 55 -12.37 -17.63 1.27
N ASN A 56 -12.11 -18.26 0.13
CA ASN A 56 -10.75 -18.46 -0.35
C ASN A 56 -10.32 -17.28 -1.23
N LEU A 57 -9.32 -16.53 -0.76
CA LEU A 57 -8.79 -15.33 -1.43
C LEU A 57 -7.86 -15.65 -2.61
N ALA A 58 -7.52 -16.91 -2.85
CA ALA A 58 -6.69 -17.38 -3.95
C ALA A 58 -7.51 -18.05 -5.07
N THR A 59 -8.55 -18.81 -4.70
CA THR A 59 -9.36 -19.59 -5.65
C THR A 59 -10.82 -19.14 -5.75
N GLY A 60 -11.26 -18.23 -4.88
CA GLY A 60 -12.60 -17.64 -4.94
C GLY A 60 -12.83 -16.84 -6.23
N ALA A 61 -14.09 -16.43 -6.44
CA ALA A 61 -14.48 -15.63 -7.60
C ALA A 61 -13.69 -14.32 -7.70
N VAL A 62 -13.38 -13.71 -6.56
CA VAL A 62 -12.48 -12.56 -6.43
C VAL A 62 -11.19 -13.04 -5.79
N LYS A 63 -10.08 -12.84 -6.51
CA LYS A 63 -8.75 -13.29 -6.10
C LYS A 63 -7.95 -12.10 -5.63
N ILE A 64 -7.63 -12.08 -4.33
CA ILE A 64 -6.91 -10.98 -3.68
C ILE A 64 -5.47 -11.39 -3.36
N LEU A 65 -5.23 -12.63 -2.94
CA LEU A 65 -3.89 -13.12 -2.56
C LEU A 65 -3.17 -13.89 -3.69
N GLY A 66 -3.82 -14.06 -4.84
CA GLY A 66 -3.31 -14.83 -5.97
C GLY A 66 -3.20 -16.33 -5.70
N SER A 67 -3.06 -17.14 -6.75
CA SER A 67 -2.93 -18.61 -6.64
C SER A 67 -1.49 -19.09 -6.40
N SER A 68 -0.50 -18.20 -6.54
CA SER A 68 0.94 -18.52 -6.48
C SER A 68 1.70 -17.49 -5.65
N PRO A 69 2.80 -17.91 -4.97
CA PRO A 69 4.04 -17.19 -4.72
C PRO A 69 4.15 -15.73 -5.12
N THR A 70 3.98 -15.57 -6.42
CA THR A 70 4.57 -14.53 -7.28
C THR A 70 3.54 -13.69 -8.02
N SER A 71 2.24 -13.97 -7.83
CA SER A 71 1.17 -13.15 -8.42
C SER A 71 0.90 -11.94 -7.53
N ALA A 72 0.54 -10.78 -8.07
CA ALA A 72 0.21 -9.58 -7.30
C ALA A 72 -0.79 -9.90 -6.16
N ARG A 73 -0.41 -9.56 -4.92
CA ARG A 73 -1.16 -9.95 -3.71
C ARG A 73 -1.67 -8.75 -2.94
N MET A 74 -2.60 -9.00 -2.03
CA MET A 74 -2.79 -8.13 -0.88
C MET A 74 -1.57 -8.18 0.02
N SER A 75 -1.00 -7.00 0.30
CA SER A 75 0.04 -6.81 1.31
C SER A 75 -0.55 -6.68 2.72
N ARG A 76 -1.72 -6.05 2.84
CA ARG A 76 -2.39 -5.84 4.13
C ARG A 76 -3.91 -5.78 4.01
N LEU A 77 -4.61 -6.54 4.86
CA LEU A 77 -6.05 -6.41 5.04
C LEU A 77 -6.35 -5.25 6.01
N LEU A 78 -7.24 -4.34 5.64
CA LEU A 78 -7.59 -3.18 6.47
C LEU A 78 -8.93 -3.35 7.17
N SER A 79 -9.98 -3.63 6.39
CA SER A 79 -11.33 -3.75 6.94
C SER A 79 -12.21 -4.64 6.07
N ILE A 80 -13.24 -5.20 6.70
CA ILE A 80 -14.33 -5.88 6.02
C ILE A 80 -15.62 -5.26 6.52
N ARG A 81 -16.51 -4.90 5.60
CA ARG A 81 -17.81 -4.30 5.92
C ARG A 81 -18.87 -4.85 4.99
N ASN A 82 -20.15 -4.69 5.34
CA ASN A 82 -21.23 -5.05 4.42
C ASN A 82 -21.19 -4.13 3.17
N ALA A 83 -21.49 -4.68 2.00
CA ALA A 83 -21.45 -3.92 0.75
C ALA A 83 -22.71 -3.05 0.49
N THR A 84 -23.75 -3.19 1.31
CA THR A 84 -25.03 -2.49 1.14
C THR A 84 -24.91 -0.98 1.46
N PRO A 85 -25.41 -0.08 0.60
CA PRO A 85 -25.20 1.36 0.74
C PRO A 85 -26.11 2.09 1.74
N ASP A 86 -27.22 1.49 2.19
CA ASP A 86 -28.33 2.28 2.75
C ASP A 86 -28.45 2.33 4.29
N ILE A 87 -27.71 1.49 5.03
CA ILE A 87 -27.76 1.49 6.49
C ILE A 87 -26.36 1.19 6.98
N ASP A 88 -25.82 2.08 7.81
CA ASP A 88 -24.53 2.03 8.51
C ASP A 88 -23.67 0.81 8.13
N PRO A 89 -22.57 0.96 7.36
CA PRO A 89 -21.81 -0.16 6.86
C PRO A 89 -21.25 -0.94 8.06
N PHE A 90 -21.95 -2.00 8.47
CA PHE A 90 -21.56 -2.79 9.63
C PHE A 90 -20.14 -3.29 9.40
N ILE A 91 -19.23 -2.82 10.24
CA ILE A 91 -17.82 -3.19 10.20
C ILE A 91 -17.68 -4.53 10.91
N TRP A 92 -17.16 -5.51 10.20
CA TRP A 92 -16.79 -6.79 10.80
C TRP A 92 -15.54 -6.57 11.67
N THR A 93 -15.48 -7.26 12.81
CA THR A 93 -14.38 -7.06 13.76
C THR A 93 -13.26 -8.06 13.50
N GLY A 94 -12.02 -7.57 13.35
CA GLY A 94 -10.87 -8.46 13.20
C GLY A 94 -10.59 -9.24 14.48
N ALA A 95 -10.62 -10.57 14.39
CA ALA A 95 -10.23 -11.47 15.48
C ALA A 95 -8.72 -11.74 15.43
N SER A 96 -8.06 -11.76 16.59
CA SER A 96 -6.61 -12.02 16.69
C SER A 96 -6.23 -13.48 16.48
N SER A 97 -7.20 -14.39 16.59
CA SER A 97 -7.00 -15.83 16.43
C SER A 97 -8.30 -16.52 16.05
N LYS A 98 -8.20 -17.74 15.53
CA LYS A 98 -9.35 -18.62 15.27
C LYS A 98 -10.20 -18.90 16.51
N ARG A 99 -9.57 -18.95 17.70
CA ARG A 99 -10.29 -19.09 18.98
C ARG A 99 -11.08 -17.83 19.31
N ALA A 100 -10.47 -16.65 19.15
CA ALA A 100 -11.15 -15.38 19.37
C ALA A 100 -12.33 -15.18 18.40
N LEU A 101 -12.25 -15.72 17.18
CA LEU A 101 -13.32 -15.67 16.19
C LEU A 101 -14.64 -16.28 16.72
N GLN A 102 -14.57 -17.32 17.55
CA GLN A 102 -15.76 -18.01 18.09
C GLN A 102 -16.55 -17.15 19.07
N THR A 103 -15.89 -16.21 19.75
CA THR A 103 -16.50 -15.32 20.74
C THR A 103 -16.76 -13.92 20.18
N THR A 104 -16.20 -13.61 19.01
CA THR A 104 -16.32 -12.29 18.38
C THR A 104 -17.58 -12.26 17.53
N TYR A 105 -18.55 -11.44 17.93
CA TYR A 105 -19.74 -11.21 17.11
C TYR A 105 -19.35 -10.54 15.79
N ARG A 106 -19.77 -11.12 14.65
CA ARG A 106 -19.39 -10.66 13.30
C ARG A 106 -17.87 -10.49 13.17
N GLY A 107 -17.15 -11.49 13.67
CA GLY A 107 -15.71 -11.54 13.59
C GLY A 107 -15.22 -12.03 12.23
N TYR A 108 -14.04 -11.57 11.81
CA TYR A 108 -13.28 -12.19 10.73
C TYR A 108 -11.85 -12.52 11.16
N TYR A 109 -11.25 -13.55 10.57
CA TYR A 109 -9.87 -13.94 10.82
C TYR A 109 -9.22 -14.40 9.50
N LEU A 110 -8.03 -13.89 9.20
CA LEU A 110 -7.29 -14.29 8.02
C LEU A 110 -6.29 -15.39 8.40
N GLU A 111 -6.45 -16.59 7.83
CA GLU A 111 -5.58 -17.75 8.00
C GLU A 111 -4.99 -18.15 6.63
N GLY A 112 -3.76 -17.72 6.35
CA GLY A 112 -3.14 -17.96 5.04
C GLY A 112 -3.95 -17.32 3.91
N GLN A 113 -4.55 -18.16 3.05
CA GLN A 113 -5.39 -17.74 1.93
C GLN A 113 -6.90 -17.76 2.25
N LEU A 114 -7.29 -18.21 3.44
CA LEU A 114 -8.68 -18.34 3.84
C LEU A 114 -9.07 -17.20 4.78
N LEU A 115 -10.15 -16.53 4.43
CA LEU A 115 -10.83 -15.61 5.29
C LEU A 115 -11.95 -16.36 6.03
N HIS A 116 -11.84 -16.45 7.34
CA HIS A 116 -12.82 -17.09 8.22
C HIS A 116 -13.76 -16.05 8.81
N PHE A 117 -15.02 -16.43 8.98
CA PHE A 117 -16.09 -15.61 9.55
C PHE A 117 -16.67 -16.29 10.78
N SER A 118 -17.12 -15.49 11.75
CA SER A 118 -17.73 -16.02 12.99
C SER A 118 -19.08 -16.70 12.79
N ALA A 119 -19.76 -16.42 11.67
CA ALA A 119 -21.05 -16.99 11.29
C ALA A 119 -21.13 -17.13 9.77
N ASP A 120 -22.04 -17.97 9.30
CA ASP A 120 -22.30 -18.10 7.86
C ASP A 120 -22.76 -16.77 7.29
N THR A 121 -22.12 -16.35 6.21
CA THR A 121 -22.50 -15.15 5.47
C THR A 121 -22.64 -15.47 4.00
N THR A 122 -23.76 -15.03 3.44
CA THR A 122 -24.07 -15.06 2.00
C THR A 122 -24.27 -13.65 1.44
N ALA A 123 -24.22 -12.65 2.32
CA ALA A 123 -24.34 -11.25 1.94
C ALA A 123 -23.03 -10.77 1.29
N PRO A 124 -23.10 -9.83 0.32
CA PRO A 124 -21.92 -9.25 -0.27
C PRO A 124 -21.17 -8.41 0.78
N LEU A 125 -19.87 -8.64 0.88
CA LEU A 125 -18.97 -7.95 1.79
C LEU A 125 -17.96 -7.13 0.98
N LYS A 126 -17.74 -5.89 1.39
CA LYS A 126 -16.69 -5.03 0.89
C LYS A 126 -15.41 -5.27 1.70
N VAL A 127 -14.38 -5.75 1.03
CA VAL A 127 -13.05 -6.00 1.58
C VAL A 127 -12.17 -4.84 1.17
N GLN A 128 -11.66 -4.11 2.16
CA GLN A 128 -10.69 -3.05 1.94
C GLN A 128 -9.30 -3.57 2.26
N TYR A 129 -8.39 -3.44 1.30
CA TYR A 129 -7.02 -3.95 1.43
C TYR A 129 -6.02 -3.09 0.68
N VAL A 130 -4.74 -3.22 1.04
CA VAL A 130 -3.63 -2.61 0.32
C VAL A 130 -3.04 -3.66 -0.63
N PRO A 131 -3.01 -3.43 -1.95
CA PRO A 131 -2.34 -4.30 -2.90
C PRO A 131 -0.82 -4.12 -2.80
N GLU A 132 -0.09 -5.16 -3.20
CA GLU A 132 1.33 -5.08 -3.52
C GLU A 132 1.59 -4.08 -4.65
N SER A 133 2.83 -3.59 -4.72
CA SER A 133 3.26 -2.72 -5.80
C SER A 133 3.21 -3.46 -7.13
N THR A 134 2.63 -2.83 -8.15
CA THR A 134 2.70 -3.30 -9.55
C THR A 134 3.61 -2.43 -10.42
N VAL A 135 4.40 -1.54 -9.80
CA VAL A 135 5.30 -0.62 -10.51
C VAL A 135 6.37 -1.42 -11.25
N ASP A 136 6.41 -1.22 -12.57
CA ASP A 136 7.40 -1.83 -13.45
C ASP A 136 8.66 -0.94 -13.55
N TRP A 137 9.69 -1.30 -12.79
CA TRP A 137 10.97 -0.58 -12.78
C TRP A 137 11.84 -0.83 -14.02
N THR A 138 11.42 -1.71 -14.94
CA THR A 138 12.13 -1.94 -16.20
C THR A 138 11.94 -0.79 -17.19
N LYS A 139 10.81 -0.09 -17.07
CA LYS A 139 10.50 1.13 -17.79
C LYS A 139 11.27 2.28 -17.15
N SER A 140 12.29 2.78 -17.85
CA SER A 140 13.19 3.81 -17.33
C SER A 140 13.35 5.02 -18.25
N ALA A 141 12.70 5.00 -19.43
CA ALA A 141 12.70 6.13 -20.34
C ALA A 141 11.76 7.26 -19.85
N SER A 142 12.11 8.50 -20.19
CA SER A 142 11.46 9.75 -19.78
C SER A 142 9.94 9.83 -20.06
N HIS A 143 9.40 8.91 -20.87
CA HIS A 143 8.00 8.83 -21.26
C HIS A 143 7.39 7.44 -21.00
N GLU A 144 8.16 6.51 -20.44
CA GLU A 144 7.71 5.14 -20.13
C GLU A 144 7.44 4.94 -18.63
N ASN A 145 7.90 5.88 -17.79
CA ASN A 145 7.65 5.84 -16.36
C ASN A 145 6.17 6.13 -16.12
N GLU A 146 5.44 5.05 -15.88
CA GLU A 146 4.11 5.07 -15.30
C GLU A 146 4.11 5.92 -14.02
N TYR A 147 3.00 6.60 -13.73
CA TYR A 147 2.85 7.29 -12.45
C TYR A 147 3.05 6.26 -11.32
N ILE A 148 4.17 6.37 -10.59
CA ILE A 148 4.52 5.43 -9.50
C ILE A 148 3.38 5.45 -8.46
N ASP A 149 3.01 6.65 -8.02
CA ASP A 149 1.82 6.97 -7.24
C ASP A 149 1.64 8.50 -7.12
N ASP A 150 0.61 8.92 -6.38
CA ASP A 150 0.24 10.33 -6.18
C ASP A 150 1.14 11.09 -5.18
N LEU A 151 2.16 10.46 -4.59
CA LEU A 151 3.12 11.09 -3.66
C LEU A 151 4.39 11.53 -4.38
N VAL A 152 4.23 12.11 -5.57
CA VAL A 152 5.32 12.51 -6.48
C VAL A 152 6.37 13.38 -5.80
N GLU A 153 5.94 14.29 -4.92
CA GLU A 153 6.82 15.19 -4.19
C GLU A 153 7.79 14.48 -3.23
N PHE A 154 7.54 13.20 -2.90
CA PHE A 154 8.36 12.38 -2.01
C PHE A 154 9.04 11.19 -2.71
N HIS A 155 8.93 11.08 -4.04
CA HIS A 155 9.58 9.98 -4.79
C HIS A 155 11.10 10.02 -4.72
N ASP A 156 11.70 11.15 -4.32
CA ASP A 156 13.12 11.24 -4.00
C ASP A 156 13.52 10.28 -2.86
N ILE A 157 12.63 10.03 -1.90
CA ILE A 157 12.85 9.07 -0.81
C ILE A 157 13.09 7.66 -1.36
N ILE A 158 12.40 7.26 -2.43
CA ILE A 158 12.57 5.95 -3.06
C ILE A 158 14.02 5.80 -3.55
N ALA A 159 14.55 6.84 -4.21
CA ALA A 159 15.93 6.86 -4.67
C ALA A 159 16.94 6.83 -3.51
N LEU A 160 16.67 7.54 -2.41
CA LEU A 160 17.51 7.54 -1.20
C LEU A 160 17.51 6.18 -0.49
N LEU A 161 16.36 5.50 -0.44
CA LEU A 161 16.23 4.14 0.11
C LEU A 161 16.93 3.10 -0.78
N ALA A 162 16.82 3.24 -2.10
CA ALA A 162 17.57 2.40 -3.03
C ALA A 162 19.09 2.59 -2.86
N TYR A 163 19.56 3.84 -2.70
CA TYR A 163 20.97 4.13 -2.42
C TYR A 163 21.44 3.48 -1.12
N LYS A 164 20.62 3.46 -0.07
CA LYS A 164 20.96 2.76 1.18
C LYS A 164 21.27 1.27 0.94
N GLN A 165 20.53 0.59 0.06
CA GLN A 165 20.79 -0.81 -0.28
C GLN A 165 22.12 -0.97 -1.03
N TYR A 166 22.41 -0.08 -1.97
CA TYR A 166 23.71 -0.02 -2.65
C TYR A 166 24.87 0.23 -1.65
N ALA A 167 24.74 1.21 -0.77
CA ALA A 167 25.75 1.58 0.22
C ALA A 167 26.08 0.42 1.20
N ILE A 168 25.08 -0.42 1.52
CA ILE A 168 25.29 -1.63 2.33
C ILE A 168 26.15 -2.65 1.56
N ARG A 169 25.87 -2.87 0.28
CA ARG A 169 26.67 -3.76 -0.58
C ARG A 169 28.11 -3.27 -0.70
N ASP A 170 28.29 -1.98 -0.90
CA ASP A 170 29.60 -1.34 -1.09
C ASP A 170 30.35 -1.09 0.23
N SER A 171 29.70 -1.34 1.38
CA SER A 171 30.23 -1.01 2.72
C SER A 171 30.68 0.45 2.88
N SER A 172 30.08 1.35 2.10
CA SER A 172 30.42 2.77 2.04
C SER A 172 29.18 3.61 2.32
N THR A 173 29.02 4.02 3.57
CA THR A 173 27.86 4.83 3.99
C THR A 173 28.16 6.31 3.95
N SER A 174 27.35 7.08 3.22
CA SER A 174 27.39 8.55 3.27
C SER A 174 26.45 9.10 4.34
N GLU A 175 27.01 9.70 5.39
CA GLU A 175 26.22 10.36 6.46
C GLU A 175 25.35 11.52 5.94
N GLN A 176 25.77 12.17 4.87
CA GLN A 176 25.01 13.29 4.28
C GLN A 176 23.71 12.79 3.66
N ILE A 177 23.77 11.67 2.94
CA ILE A 177 22.59 11.04 2.33
C ILE A 177 21.65 10.49 3.41
N GLN A 178 22.19 9.90 4.48
CA GLN A 178 21.38 9.43 5.61
C GLN A 178 20.67 10.59 6.34
N ARG A 179 21.33 11.75 6.49
CA ARG A 179 20.70 12.96 7.03
C ARG A 179 19.58 13.46 6.13
N GLN A 180 19.80 13.51 4.82
CA GLN A 180 18.77 13.90 3.86
C GLN A 180 17.57 12.95 3.90
N LEU A 181 17.82 11.63 3.88
CA LEU A 181 16.77 10.63 4.04
C LEU A 181 15.97 10.85 5.31
N SER A 182 16.63 11.09 6.44
CA SER A 182 15.96 11.33 7.72
C SER A 182 15.13 12.62 7.73
N MET A 183 15.59 13.68 7.07
CA MET A 183 14.82 14.92 6.91
C MET A 183 13.58 14.69 6.05
N ARG A 184 13.74 14.10 4.86
CA ARG A 184 12.64 13.86 3.93
C ARG A 184 11.59 12.89 4.49
N MET A 185 12.03 11.89 5.26
CA MET A 185 11.12 11.00 5.98
C MET A 185 10.27 11.73 7.02
N ARG A 186 10.83 12.72 7.74
CA ARG A 186 10.06 13.55 8.68
C ARG A 186 9.08 14.48 7.95
N ASP A 187 9.48 15.02 6.80
CA ASP A 187 8.60 15.85 5.97
C ASP A 187 7.41 15.05 5.43
N LEU A 188 7.66 13.82 4.96
CA LEU A 188 6.63 12.87 4.55
C LEU A 188 5.66 12.59 5.71
N GLU A 189 6.20 12.28 6.90
CA GLU A 189 5.39 12.02 8.08
C GLU A 189 4.50 13.21 8.46
N SER A 190 5.07 14.41 8.51
CA SER A 190 4.31 15.63 8.78
C SER A 190 3.20 15.85 7.77
N THR A 191 3.47 15.61 6.49
CA THR A 191 2.51 15.83 5.40
C THR A 191 1.38 14.82 5.43
N LEU A 192 1.69 13.53 5.62
CA LEU A 192 0.67 12.48 5.71
C LEU A 192 -0.21 12.65 6.96
N LEU A 193 0.36 13.04 8.09
CA LEU A 193 -0.41 13.31 9.29
C LEU A 193 -1.33 14.52 9.10
N ARG A 194 -0.84 15.62 8.50
CA ARG A 194 -1.68 16.79 8.18
C ARG A 194 -2.82 16.44 7.23
N ARG A 195 -2.55 15.60 6.21
CA ARG A 195 -3.55 15.15 5.24
C ARG A 195 -4.66 14.31 5.88
N ASN A 196 -4.36 13.57 6.95
CA ASN A 196 -5.31 12.67 7.61
C ASN A 196 -6.32 13.34 8.56
N PHE A 197 -6.12 14.60 8.97
CA PHE A 197 -6.85 15.12 10.14
C PHE A 197 -8.17 15.84 9.88
N ASP A 198 -8.43 16.51 8.74
CA ASP A 198 -9.75 17.13 8.41
C ASP A 198 -9.60 18.04 7.19
N GLY A 199 -9.93 17.61 5.97
CA GLY A 199 -9.66 18.48 4.82
C GLY A 199 -10.32 18.15 3.49
N PRO A 200 -11.34 18.93 3.06
CA PRO A 200 -11.66 19.11 1.64
C PRO A 200 -10.51 19.89 0.96
N HIS A 201 -9.27 19.38 0.97
CA HIS A 201 -8.15 20.08 0.34
C HIS A 201 -8.18 20.01 -1.19
N TYR A 202 -8.95 19.07 -1.75
CA TYR A 202 -9.22 18.96 -3.19
C TYR A 202 -10.56 19.58 -3.59
N VAL A 203 -11.40 19.97 -2.63
CA VAL A 203 -12.68 20.62 -2.87
C VAL A 203 -12.57 22.04 -2.34
N ALA A 204 -12.00 22.92 -3.16
CA ALA A 204 -12.19 24.35 -2.93
C ALA A 204 -13.69 24.62 -3.05
N ARG A 205 -14.34 25.01 -1.94
CA ARG A 205 -15.66 25.62 -2.00
C ARG A 205 -15.49 26.93 -2.76
N THR A 206 -15.77 26.89 -4.05
CA THR A 206 -15.91 28.10 -4.86
C THR A 206 -17.31 28.62 -4.56
N ASP A 207 -17.39 29.75 -3.88
CA ASP A 207 -18.66 30.42 -3.57
C ASP A 207 -19.32 30.89 -4.88
N THR A 208 -19.95 29.96 -5.58
CA THR A 208 -20.77 30.18 -6.77
C THR A 208 -21.89 29.13 -6.84
N THR A 209 -22.64 29.02 -5.76
CA THR A 209 -24.07 28.74 -5.88
C THR A 209 -24.76 29.83 -5.10
N TYR A 210 -25.16 30.87 -5.85
CA TYR A 210 -26.07 31.91 -5.39
C TYR A 210 -27.23 31.25 -4.65
N GLU A 211 -27.41 31.62 -3.39
CA GLU A 211 -28.76 31.78 -2.86
C GLU A 211 -29.41 32.85 -3.73
N ASP A 212 -30.30 32.44 -4.64
CA ASP A 212 -31.33 33.31 -5.17
C ASP A 212 -32.57 32.48 -5.52
N TYR A 213 -33.61 32.75 -4.73
CA TYR A 213 -35.02 32.32 -4.74
C TYR A 213 -35.41 31.01 -4.06
#